data_AF-A0A9E3WTE3-F1
#
_entry.id   AF-A0A9E3WTE3-F1
#
_cell.length_a   1.000
_cell.length_b   1.000
_cell.length_c   1.000
_cell.angle_alpha   90.00
_cell.angle_beta   90.00
_cell.angle_gamma   90.00
#
_symmetry.space_group_name_H-M   'P 1'
#
loop_
_entity.id
_entity.type
_entity.pdbx_description
1 polymer ?
#
loop_
_entity_poly.entity_id
_entity_poly.type
_entity_poly.pdbx_seq_one_letter_code
_entity_poly.pdbx_strand_id
1 'polypeptide(L)'
;MSGEQLENSGVQDLRDVTQVAPSLQMGTGQSNSSGTIARIRGIGTGSDNPGFEGAVGIFIDGVYRARAGAALADLPELERVEVLRGPQGTLF
;
A
#
# COMPACT_ATOMS: atom_id res chain seq x y z
N MET A 1 -11.34 6.41 2.45
CA MET A 1 -11.59 7.33 1.33
C MET A 1 -12.57 6.65 0.39
N SER A 2 -13.65 7.31 -0.02
CA SER A 2 -14.63 6.71 -0.96
C SER A 2 -14.09 6.74 -2.39
N GLY A 3 -14.57 5.84 -3.26
CA GLY A 3 -14.12 5.70 -4.65
C GLY A 3 -14.26 7.00 -5.45
N GLU A 4 -15.38 7.71 -5.27
CA GLU A 4 -15.62 9.00 -5.92
C GLU A 4 -14.58 10.07 -5.53
N GLN A 5 -14.06 10.04 -4.30
CA GLN A 5 -12.96 10.93 -3.92
C GLN A 5 -11.65 10.53 -4.58
N LEU A 6 -11.38 9.24 -4.74
CA LEU A 6 -10.16 8.74 -5.40
C LEU A 6 -10.18 9.11 -6.89
N GLU A 7 -11.33 8.90 -7.55
CA GLU A 7 -11.54 9.25 -8.95
C GLU A 7 -11.38 10.76 -9.21
N ASN A 8 -12.02 11.61 -8.39
CA ASN A 8 -11.87 13.06 -8.46
C ASN A 8 -10.44 13.56 -8.17
N SER A 9 -9.65 12.76 -7.44
CA SER A 9 -8.24 13.05 -7.15
C SER A 9 -7.29 12.55 -8.24
N GLY A 10 -7.81 11.89 -9.29
CA GLY A 10 -7.01 11.28 -10.34
C GLY A 10 -6.23 10.04 -9.88
N VAL A 11 -6.63 9.43 -8.75
CA VAL A 11 -5.98 8.24 -8.19
C VAL A 11 -6.38 7.02 -9.00
N GLN A 12 -5.46 6.50 -9.82
CA GLN A 12 -5.70 5.32 -10.66
C GLN A 12 -5.05 4.08 -10.07
N ASP A 13 -3.96 4.24 -9.31
CA ASP A 13 -3.29 3.16 -8.62
C ASP A 13 -2.99 3.50 -7.15
N LEU A 14 -2.49 2.53 -6.37
CA LEU A 14 -2.10 2.81 -4.98
C LEU A 14 -0.93 3.81 -4.89
N ARG A 15 -0.08 3.97 -5.91
CA ARG A 15 1.03 4.94 -5.90
C ARG A 15 0.47 6.36 -5.86
N ASP A 16 -0.65 6.58 -6.54
CA ASP A 16 -1.39 7.83 -6.49
C ASP A 16 -2.10 8.06 -5.14
N VAL A 17 -2.41 7.00 -4.38
CA VAL A 17 -2.97 7.17 -3.02
C VAL A 17 -2.02 7.98 -2.12
N THR A 18 -0.71 7.97 -2.38
CA THR A 18 0.24 8.81 -1.64
C THR A 18 -0.03 10.31 -1.80
N GLN A 19 -0.66 10.73 -2.90
CA GLN A 19 -1.03 12.13 -3.16
C GLN A 19 -2.15 12.61 -2.23
N VAL A 20 -3.04 11.72 -1.84
CA VAL A 20 -4.22 12.01 -1.00
C VAL A 20 -4.05 11.59 0.45
N ALA A 21 -3.11 10.67 0.73
CA ALA A 21 -2.73 10.22 2.06
C ALA A 21 -1.24 10.49 2.31
N PRO A 22 -0.81 11.72 2.64
CA PRO A 22 0.60 12.08 2.77
C PRO A 22 1.33 11.37 3.92
N SER A 23 0.60 10.77 4.84
CA SER A 23 1.18 9.89 5.86
C SER A 23 1.60 8.53 5.30
N LEU A 24 1.13 8.13 4.12
CA LEU A 24 1.53 6.93 3.41
C LEU A 24 2.61 7.29 2.39
N GLN A 25 3.70 6.55 2.41
CA GLN A 25 4.73 6.60 1.39
C GLN A 25 4.85 5.22 0.78
N MET A 26 4.91 5.16 -0.54
CA MET A 26 5.18 3.93 -1.25
C MET A 26 6.39 4.10 -2.15
N GLY A 27 7.26 3.10 -2.14
CA GLY A 27 8.39 3.00 -3.05
C GLY A 27 8.37 1.64 -3.75
N THR A 28 9.08 1.53 -4.86
CA THR A 28 9.41 0.24 -5.46
C THR A 28 10.73 -0.26 -4.91
N GLY A 29 10.79 -1.57 -4.65
CA GLY A 29 12.02 -2.28 -4.37
C GLY A 29 12.97 -2.32 -5.56
N GLN A 30 14.02 -3.15 -5.46
CA GLN A 30 15.10 -3.24 -6.43
C GLN A 30 14.64 -3.70 -7.83
N SER A 31 13.47 -4.34 -7.91
CA SER A 31 12.78 -4.71 -9.14
C SER A 31 11.27 -4.47 -8.97
N ASN A 32 10.56 -4.17 -10.06
CA ASN A 32 9.10 -4.11 -10.09
C ASN A 32 8.45 -5.41 -9.55
N SER A 33 9.17 -6.53 -9.63
CA SER A 33 8.75 -7.84 -9.14
C SER A 33 9.05 -8.09 -7.66
N SER A 34 10.02 -7.37 -7.08
CA SER A 34 10.54 -7.67 -5.74
C SER A 34 9.64 -7.18 -4.61
N GLY A 35 8.90 -6.08 -4.83
CA GLY A 35 7.86 -5.64 -3.90
C GLY A 35 7.64 -4.14 -3.87
N THR A 36 6.47 -3.72 -3.42
CA THR A 36 6.20 -2.33 -3.03
C THR A 36 6.61 -2.17 -1.57
N ILE A 37 7.45 -1.20 -1.27
CA ILE A 37 7.82 -0.82 0.08
C ILE A 37 6.82 0.24 0.55
N ALA A 38 5.93 -0.11 1.48
CA ALA A 38 5.02 0.83 2.11
C ALA A 38 5.56 1.32 3.46
N ARG A 39 5.39 2.62 3.73
CA ARG A 39 5.69 3.24 5.02
C ARG A 39 4.52 4.11 5.45
N ILE A 40 4.19 4.09 6.73
CA ILE A 40 3.20 4.99 7.33
C ILE A 40 3.90 5.84 8.37
N ARG A 41 3.87 7.17 8.19
CA ARG A 41 4.56 8.17 9.04
C ARG A 41 6.06 7.90 9.18
N GLY A 42 6.71 7.46 8.10
CA GLY A 42 8.12 7.09 8.08
C GLY A 42 8.43 5.71 8.66
N ILE A 43 7.45 5.02 9.25
CA ILE A 43 7.62 3.66 9.76
C ILE A 43 7.25 2.65 8.67
N GLY A 44 8.21 1.81 8.32
CA GLY A 44 8.05 0.74 7.35
C GLY A 44 9.37 0.02 7.13
N THR A 45 9.36 -1.06 6.35
CA THR A 45 10.54 -1.89 6.14
C THR A 45 11.58 -1.15 5.29
N GLY A 46 12.83 -1.09 5.76
CA GLY A 46 13.92 -0.38 5.11
C GLY A 46 14.51 -1.09 3.88
N SER A 47 14.24 -2.39 3.73
CA SER A 47 14.89 -3.26 2.76
C SER A 47 13.88 -4.14 2.02
N ASP A 48 14.09 -4.29 0.73
CA ASP A 48 13.34 -5.17 -0.17
C ASP A 48 13.85 -6.63 -0.06
N ASN A 49 13.88 -7.14 1.18
CA ASN A 49 14.30 -8.51 1.46
C ASN A 49 13.06 -9.40 1.49
N PRO A 50 12.93 -10.38 0.57
CA PRO A 50 11.76 -11.25 0.49
C PRO A 50 11.52 -12.15 1.70
N GLY A 51 12.51 -12.28 2.60
CA GLY A 51 12.44 -13.08 3.82
C GLY A 51 11.95 -12.31 5.05
N PHE A 52 11.76 -10.98 4.96
CA PHE A 52 11.20 -10.19 6.05
C PHE A 52 9.74 -9.81 5.77
N GLU A 53 8.93 -9.92 6.82
CA GLU A 53 7.57 -9.38 6.78
C GLU A 53 7.61 -7.85 6.81
N GLY A 54 6.79 -7.23 5.97
CA GLY A 54 6.71 -5.78 5.89
C GLY A 54 6.12 -5.16 7.16
N ALA A 55 6.71 -4.08 7.66
CA ALA A 55 6.17 -3.38 8.84
C ALA A 55 4.82 -2.67 8.58
N VAL A 56 4.38 -2.61 7.31
CA VAL A 56 3.05 -2.18 6.89
C VAL A 56 2.41 -3.33 6.12
N GLY A 57 1.30 -3.86 6.63
CA GLY A 57 0.52 -4.88 5.93
C GLY A 57 -0.39 -4.26 4.86
N ILE A 58 -0.41 -4.88 3.68
CA ILE A 58 -1.30 -4.49 2.59
C ILE A 58 -2.34 -5.60 2.42
N PHE A 59 -3.60 -5.21 2.40
CA PHE A 59 -4.74 -6.11 2.25
C PHE A 59 -5.55 -5.67 1.03
N ILE A 60 -5.83 -6.62 0.14
CA ILE A 60 -6.72 -6.42 -1.02
C ILE A 60 -7.89 -7.37 -0.81
N ASP A 61 -9.11 -6.84 -0.75
CA ASP A 61 -10.34 -7.58 -0.44
C ASP A 61 -10.24 -8.41 0.85
N GLY A 62 -9.55 -7.86 1.86
CA GLY A 62 -9.31 -8.50 3.15
C GLY A 62 -8.21 -9.57 3.15
N VAL A 63 -7.60 -9.87 2.00
CA VAL A 63 -6.53 -10.87 1.91
C VAL A 63 -5.16 -10.20 1.95
N TYR A 64 -4.32 -10.65 2.87
CA TYR A 64 -2.95 -10.15 3.02
C TYR A 64 -2.11 -10.36 1.74
N ARG A 65 -1.27 -9.37 1.43
CA ARG A 65 -0.35 -9.37 0.27
C ARG A 65 1.07 -9.05 0.72
N ALA A 66 1.85 -10.10 0.97
CA ALA A 66 3.28 -9.98 1.27
C ALA A 66 4.08 -9.29 0.15
N ARG A 67 3.63 -9.43 -1.11
CA ARG A 67 4.25 -8.83 -2.30
C ARG A 67 3.21 -8.05 -3.09
N ALA A 68 2.83 -6.90 -2.55
CA ALA A 68 1.83 -6.06 -3.19
C ALA A 68 2.30 -5.52 -4.55
N GLY A 69 3.61 -5.39 -4.82
CA GLY A 69 4.12 -4.76 -6.06
C GLY A 69 3.49 -5.25 -7.37
N ALA A 70 3.37 -6.56 -7.56
CA ALA A 70 2.71 -7.12 -8.74
C ALA A 70 1.18 -7.05 -8.67
N ALA A 71 0.60 -7.29 -7.48
CA ALA A 71 -0.84 -7.24 -7.28
C ALA A 71 -1.42 -5.82 -7.41
N LEU A 72 -0.60 -4.80 -7.15
CA LEU A 72 -0.95 -3.39 -7.26
C LEU A 72 -0.83 -2.85 -8.70
N ALA A 73 -0.01 -3.49 -9.53
CA ALA A 73 0.13 -3.13 -10.94
C ALA A 73 -1.06 -3.56 -11.80
N ASP A 74 -1.85 -4.51 -11.32
CA ASP A 74 -2.99 -5.12 -12.03
C ASP A 74 -4.29 -5.02 -11.21
N LEU A 75 -4.39 -3.97 -10.39
CA LEU A 75 -5.62 -3.69 -9.64
C LEU A 75 -6.73 -3.23 -10.61
N PRO A 76 -7.95 -3.77 -10.48
CA PRO A 76 -9.12 -3.17 -11.11
C PRO A 76 -9.45 -1.80 -10.49
N GLU A 77 -10.52 -1.15 -10.95
CA GLU A 77 -10.97 0.13 -10.42
C GLU A 77 -11.09 0.14 -8.88
N LEU A 78 -10.44 1.13 -8.26
CA LEU A 78 -10.37 1.27 -6.81
C LEU A 78 -11.67 1.84 -6.23
N GLU A 79 -12.46 1.00 -5.54
CA GLU A 79 -13.69 1.45 -4.89
C GLU A 79 -13.46 2.15 -3.54
N ARG A 80 -12.49 1.67 -2.74
CA ARG A 80 -12.22 2.22 -1.41
C ARG A 80 -10.79 1.97 -0.97
N VAL A 81 -10.19 2.99 -0.35
CA VAL A 81 -8.86 2.86 0.28
C VAL A 81 -8.92 3.35 1.73
N GLU A 82 -8.38 2.53 2.63
CA GLU A 82 -8.31 2.80 4.06
C GLU A 82 -6.86 2.73 4.52
N VAL A 83 -6.38 3.80 5.17
CA VAL A 83 -5.03 3.88 5.72
C VAL A 83 -5.12 3.92 7.23
N LEU A 84 -4.84 2.79 7.86
CA LEU A 84 -4.80 2.66 9.32
C LEU A 84 -3.43 3.09 9.85
N ARG A 85 -3.43 3.99 10.82
CA ARG A 85 -2.20 4.62 11.34
C ARG A 85 -1.95 4.16 12.77
N GLY A 86 -0.74 3.70 13.06
CA GLY A 86 -0.31 3.21 14.38
C GLY A 86 -0.30 1.68 14.49
N PRO A 87 0.23 1.11 15.60
CA PRO A 87 0.32 -0.34 15.79
C PRO A 87 -1.06 -1.00 15.75
N GLN A 88 -1.28 -1.90 14.79
CA GLN A 88 -2.55 -2.61 14.60
C GLN A 88 -2.53 -4.00 15.26
N GLY A 89 -2.00 -4.11 16.48
CA GLY A 89 -1.56 -5.38 17.08
C GLY A 89 -2.58 -6.52 17.24
N THR A 90 -3.84 -6.39 16.81
CA THR A 90 -4.88 -7.45 16.93
C THR A 90 -6.02 -7.41 15.91
N LEU A 91 -6.03 -6.53 14.90
CA LEU A 91 -7.22 -6.31 14.06
C LEU A 91 -7.19 -6.95 12.66
N PHE A 92 -6.05 -7.53 12.25
CA PHE A 92 -5.86 -8.17 10.94
C PHE A 92 -4.91 -9.35 11.04
#